data_AF-A0A3S4CBI6-F1
#
_entry.id   AF-A0A3S4CBI6-F1
#
_cell.length_a   1.000
_cell.length_b   1.000
_cell.length_c   1.000
_cell.angle_alpha   90.00
_cell.angle_beta   90.00
_cell.angle_gamma   90.00
#
_symmetry.space_group_name_H-M   'P 1'
#
loop_
_entity.id
_entity.type
_entity.pdbx_description
1 polymer ?
#
loop_
_entity_poly.entity_id
_entity_poly.type
_entity_poly.pdbx_seq_one_letter_code
_entity_poly.pdbx_strand_id
1 'polypeptide(L)'
;MRQALDNPLVLLVAGFTVWSLAFVVLYALQALGCAYGWSAHRPVLVAGFILSNLPLAWLAFRPPQPRVNTDPSLQRAALWANRAALASGILVFLPVTFVSACI
;
A
#
# COMPACT_ATOMS: atom_id res chain seq x y z
N MET A 1 10.18 -12.23 -11.89
CA MET A 1 9.62 -11.56 -10.69
C MET A 1 9.79 -12.36 -9.39
N ARG A 2 9.42 -13.66 -9.32
CA ARG A 2 9.54 -14.46 -8.06
C ARG A 2 10.95 -14.43 -7.45
N GLN A 3 12.01 -14.60 -8.27
CA GLN A 3 13.41 -14.54 -7.82
C GLN A 3 13.87 -13.17 -7.25
N ALA A 4 13.23 -12.06 -7.62
CA ALA A 4 13.59 -10.73 -7.09
C ALA A 4 12.89 -10.46 -5.75
N LEU A 5 11.62 -10.85 -5.65
CA LEU A 5 10.78 -10.84 -4.44
C LEU A 5 11.25 -11.80 -3.35
N ASP A 6 12.30 -12.55 -3.67
CA ASP A 6 12.97 -13.43 -2.76
C ASP A 6 14.02 -12.65 -1.95
N ASN A 7 14.69 -11.63 -2.50
CA ASN A 7 15.70 -10.89 -1.73
C ASN A 7 15.06 -10.11 -0.56
N PRO A 8 15.52 -10.30 0.70
CA PRO A 8 14.96 -9.60 1.86
C PRO A 8 15.13 -8.08 1.79
N LEU A 9 16.16 -7.58 1.12
CA LEU A 9 16.32 -6.14 0.86
C LEU A 9 15.22 -5.61 -0.06
N VAL A 10 14.85 -6.37 -1.09
CA VAL A 10 13.75 -6.01 -1.99
C VAL A 10 12.43 -6.01 -1.22
N LEU A 11 12.20 -7.02 -0.39
CA LEU A 11 11.02 -7.09 0.49
C LEU A 11 10.96 -5.93 1.49
N LEU A 12 12.11 -5.46 1.99
CA LEU A 12 12.19 -4.34 2.93
C LEU A 12 11.66 -3.03 2.32
N VAL A 13 12.00 -2.76 1.06
CA VAL A 13 11.61 -1.50 0.38
C VAL A 13 10.33 -1.62 -0.43
N ALA A 14 9.90 -2.82 -0.79
CA ALA A 14 8.73 -3.05 -1.66
C ALA A 14 7.45 -2.43 -1.11
N GLY A 15 7.11 -2.69 0.16
CA GLY A 15 5.87 -2.19 0.78
C GLY A 15 5.75 -0.67 0.71
N PHE A 16 6.78 0.06 1.15
CA PHE A 16 6.75 1.53 1.13
C PHE A 16 6.82 2.11 -0.28
N THR A 17 7.45 1.43 -1.23
CA THR A 17 7.46 1.84 -2.64
C THR A 17 6.06 1.76 -3.24
N VAL A 18 5.37 0.62 -3.04
CA VAL A 18 3.99 0.42 -3.49
C VAL A 18 3.05 1.41 -2.80
N TRP A 19 3.22 1.61 -1.49
CA TRP A 19 2.44 2.58 -0.72
C TRP A 19 2.63 4.01 -1.24
N SER A 20 3.86 4.43 -1.54
CA SER A 20 4.15 5.78 -2.05
C SER A 20 3.49 6.02 -3.41
N LEU A 21 3.54 5.03 -4.30
CA LEU A 21 2.89 5.12 -5.61
C LEU A 21 1.37 5.16 -5.47
N ALA A 22 0.81 4.32 -4.60
CA ALA A 22 -0.61 4.34 -4.28
C ALA A 22 -1.06 5.70 -3.73
N PHE A 23 -0.27 6.28 -2.83
CA PHE A 23 -0.55 7.59 -2.23
C PHE A 23 -0.69 8.68 -3.30
N VAL A 24 0.27 8.77 -4.23
CA VAL A 24 0.23 9.76 -5.32
C VAL A 24 -1.00 9.57 -6.21
N VAL A 25 -1.32 8.32 -6.58
CA VAL A 25 -2.47 8.02 -7.45
C VAL A 25 -3.78 8.37 -6.76
N LEU A 26 -3.97 7.93 -5.51
CA LEU A 26 -5.19 8.19 -4.76
C LEU A 26 -5.37 9.68 -4.45
N TYR A 27 -4.28 10.40 -4.21
CA TYR A 27 -4.29 11.85 -4.05
C TYR A 27 -4.73 12.56 -5.34
N ALA A 28 -4.26 12.10 -6.51
CA ALA A 28 -4.72 12.64 -7.79
C ALA A 28 -6.22 12.35 -8.04
N LEU A 29 -6.70 11.14 -7.73
CA LEU A 29 -8.11 10.79 -7.81
C LEU A 29 -8.99 11.65 -6.89
N GLN A 30 -8.48 12.00 -5.72
CA GLN A 30 -9.17 12.93 -4.81
C GLN A 30 -9.36 14.31 -5.44
N ALA A 31 -8.31 14.87 -6.04
CA ALA A 31 -8.38 16.16 -6.72
C ALA A 31 -9.37 16.13 -7.91
N LEU A 32 -9.38 15.02 -8.68
CA LEU A 32 -10.34 14.81 -9.76
C LEU A 32 -11.79 14.73 -9.24
N GLY A 33 -12.02 14.10 -8.10
CA GLY A 33 -13.34 14.03 -7.47
C GLY A 33 -13.91 15.40 -7.11
N CYS A 34 -13.06 16.37 -6.77
CA CYS A 34 -13.50 17.75 -6.52
C CYS A 34 -13.81 18.52 -7.81
N ALA A 35 -13.09 18.25 -8.91
CA ALA A 35 -13.33 18.91 -10.19
C ALA A 35 -14.56 18.36 -10.95
N TYR A 36 -14.81 17.06 -10.88
CA TYR A 36 -15.83 16.37 -11.69
C TYR A 36 -17.10 15.98 -10.93
N GLY A 37 -17.18 16.30 -9.64
CA GLY A 37 -18.33 15.99 -8.79
C GLY A 37 -18.10 14.77 -7.90
N TRP A 38 -18.19 15.01 -6.58
CA TRP A 38 -17.76 14.05 -5.56
C TRP A 38 -18.60 12.77 -5.50
N SER A 39 -19.92 12.88 -5.60
CA SER A 39 -20.84 11.74 -5.39
C SER A 39 -20.63 10.60 -6.39
N ALA A 40 -20.44 10.94 -7.67
CA ALA A 40 -20.18 9.98 -8.73
C ALA A 40 -18.72 9.46 -8.73
N HIS A 41 -17.77 10.27 -8.24
CA HIS A 41 -16.34 9.92 -8.24
C HIS A 41 -15.92 9.10 -7.01
N ARG A 42 -16.64 9.21 -5.89
CA ARG A 42 -16.40 8.45 -4.66
C ARG A 42 -16.19 6.94 -4.87
N PRO A 43 -17.02 6.20 -5.64
CA PRO A 43 -16.78 4.77 -5.87
C PRO A 43 -15.46 4.48 -6.61
N VAL A 44 -14.99 5.38 -7.48
CA VAL A 44 -13.69 5.23 -8.17
C VAL A 44 -12.55 5.33 -7.17
N LEU A 45 -12.63 6.27 -6.22
CA LEU A 45 -11.65 6.42 -5.16
C LEU A 45 -11.63 5.20 -4.22
N VAL A 46 -12.80 4.67 -3.86
CA VAL A 46 -12.92 3.43 -3.06
C VAL A 46 -12.34 2.23 -3.81
N ALA A 47 -12.63 2.09 -5.11
CA ALA A 47 -12.08 1.02 -5.93
C ALA A 47 -10.54 1.14 -6.02
N GLY A 48 -10.02 2.33 -6.28
CA GLY A 48 -8.58 2.60 -6.28
C GLY A 48 -7.93 2.25 -4.95
N PHE A 49 -8.56 2.62 -3.83
CA PHE A 49 -8.08 2.29 -2.49
C PHE A 49 -8.02 0.79 -2.26
N ILE A 50 -9.07 0.04 -2.62
CA ILE A 50 -9.08 -1.42 -2.48
C ILE A 50 -7.96 -2.02 -3.33
N LEU A 51 -7.88 -1.63 -4.61
CA LEU A 51 -6.90 -2.15 -5.57
C LEU A 51 -5.46 -1.87 -5.13
N SER A 52 -5.17 -0.71 -4.54
CA SER A 52 -3.84 -0.38 -4.05
C SER A 52 -3.46 -1.14 -2.78
N ASN A 53 -4.43 -1.52 -1.95
CA ASN A 53 -4.19 -2.27 -0.72
C ASN A 53 -4.00 -3.78 -0.96
N LEU A 54 -4.53 -4.34 -2.06
CA LEU A 54 -4.32 -5.75 -2.41
C LEU A 54 -2.84 -6.18 -2.48
N PRO A 55 -1.94 -5.50 -3.21
CA PRO A 55 -0.53 -5.87 -3.24
C PRO A 55 0.16 -5.66 -1.89
N LEU A 56 -0.24 -4.65 -1.10
CA LEU A 56 0.28 -4.42 0.26
C LEU A 56 -0.15 -5.51 1.23
N ALA A 57 -1.40 -5.94 1.17
CA ALA A 57 -1.92 -7.05 1.96
C ALA A 57 -1.18 -8.34 1.60
N TRP A 58 -0.99 -8.60 0.31
CA TRP A 58 -0.20 -9.74 -0.13
C TRP A 58 1.23 -9.71 0.43
N LEU A 59 1.92 -8.56 0.39
CA LEU A 59 3.26 -8.40 0.97
C LEU A 59 3.28 -8.57 2.50
N ALA A 60 2.26 -8.06 3.21
CA ALA A 60 2.18 -8.09 4.66
C ALA A 60 1.84 -9.48 5.24
N PHE A 61 1.07 -10.29 4.50
CA PHE A 61 0.63 -11.63 4.91
C PHE A 61 1.42 -12.77 4.26
N ARG A 62 2.36 -12.47 3.35
CA ARG A 62 3.21 -13.49 2.75
C ARG A 62 4.02 -14.21 3.84
N PRO A 63 3.98 -15.55 3.91
CA PRO A 63 4.77 -16.30 4.87
C PRO A 63 6.26 -16.07 4.61
N PRO A 64 7.08 -15.83 5.66
CA PRO A 64 8.52 -15.73 5.50
C PRO A 64 9.05 -17.07 4.98
N GLN A 65 9.79 -17.02 3.88
CA GLN A 65 10.44 -18.21 3.35
C GLN A 65 11.76 -18.41 4.10
N PRO A 66 11.95 -19.57 4.78
CA PRO A 66 13.21 -19.84 5.45
C PRO A 66 14.33 -19.91 4.40
N ARG A 67 15.37 -19.10 4.60
CA ARG A 67 16.55 -19.11 3.74
C ARG A 67 17.80 -19.43 4.52
N VAL A 68 18.51 -20.42 4.01
CA VAL A 68 19.88 -20.71 4.41
C VAL A 68 20.71 -19.47 4.06
N ASN A 69 21.41 -18.90 5.04
CA ASN A 69 22.29 -17.71 4.93
C ASN A 69 21.61 -16.32 4.85
N THR A 70 20.38 -16.14 5.36
CA THR A 70 19.78 -14.79 5.49
C THR A 70 19.73 -14.37 6.95
N ASP A 71 20.11 -13.11 7.21
CA ASP A 71 20.07 -12.52 8.55
C ASP A 71 18.62 -12.47 9.08
N PRO A 72 18.31 -13.09 10.23
CA PRO A 72 16.94 -13.17 10.75
C PRO A 72 16.39 -11.80 11.15
N SER A 73 17.26 -10.86 11.53
CA SER A 73 16.92 -9.47 11.84
C SER A 73 16.34 -8.74 10.61
N LEU A 74 17.00 -8.89 9.46
CA LEU A 74 16.59 -8.26 8.19
C LEU A 74 15.25 -8.83 7.70
N GLN A 75 15.06 -10.15 7.81
CA GLN A 75 13.79 -10.79 7.44
C GLN A 75 12.64 -10.30 8.32
N ARG A 76 12.87 -10.14 9.63
CA ARG A 76 11.88 -9.59 10.57
C ARG A 76 11.59 -8.11 10.29
N ALA A 77 12.62 -7.32 10.01
CA ALA A 77 12.48 -5.92 9.63
C ALA A 77 11.62 -5.75 8.35
N ALA A 78 11.89 -6.55 7.32
CA ALA A 78 11.11 -6.51 6.08
C ALA A 78 9.63 -6.86 6.30
N LEU A 79 9.34 -7.85 7.14
CA LEU A 79 7.96 -8.24 7.47
C LEU A 79 7.21 -7.11 8.20
N TRP A 80 7.84 -6.48 9.19
CA TRP A 80 7.23 -5.36 9.90
C TRP A 80 7.11 -4.10 9.04
N ALA A 81 8.07 -3.83 8.15
CA ALA A 81 8.00 -2.73 7.20
C ALA A 81 6.79 -2.88 6.25
N ASN A 82 6.55 -4.08 5.70
CA ASN A 82 5.39 -4.32 4.85
C ASN A 82 4.05 -4.19 5.60
N ARG A 83 3.99 -4.64 6.86
CA ARG A 83 2.81 -4.45 7.72
C ARG A 83 2.57 -2.98 8.05
N ALA A 84 3.63 -2.23 8.33
CA ALA A 84 3.56 -0.79 8.55
C ALA A 84 3.06 -0.07 7.29
N ALA A 85 3.57 -0.41 6.11
CA ALA A 85 3.10 0.18 4.85
C ALA A 85 1.59 -0.08 4.59
N LEU A 86 1.11 -1.30 4.87
CA LEU A 86 -0.33 -1.60 4.80
C LEU A 86 -1.13 -0.79 5.83
N ALA A 87 -0.67 -0.74 7.08
CA ALA A 87 -1.33 0.02 8.14
C ALA A 87 -1.39 1.52 7.79
N SER A 88 -0.31 2.09 7.26
CA SER A 88 -0.28 3.47 6.75
C SER A 88 -1.25 3.67 5.59
N GLY A 89 -1.32 2.74 4.65
CA GLY A 89 -2.26 2.79 3.53
C GLY A 89 -3.72 2.87 4.00
N ILE A 90 -4.08 2.02 4.97
CA ILE A 90 -5.41 2.01 5.58
C ILE A 90 -5.64 3.32 6.34
N LEU A 91 -4.76 3.69 7.27
CA LEU A 91 -4.99 4.83 8.16
C LEU A 91 -5.06 6.17 7.43
N VAL A 92 -4.29 6.36 6.36
CA VAL A 92 -4.25 7.63 5.62
C VAL A 92 -5.48 7.82 4.75
N PHE A 93 -5.95 6.77 4.07
CA PHE A 93 -7.05 6.91 3.10
C PHE A 93 -8.42 6.46 3.61
N LEU A 94 -8.51 5.76 4.75
CA LEU A 94 -9.80 5.39 5.33
C LEU A 94 -10.67 6.62 5.62
N PRO A 95 -10.23 7.67 6.35
CA PRO A 95 -11.07 8.83 6.66
C PRO A 95 -11.52 9.57 5.40
N VAL A 96 -10.62 9.62 4.43
CA VAL A 96 -10.72 10.31 3.15
C VAL A 96 -11.79 9.71 2.23
N THR A 97 -12.13 8.43 2.42
CA THR A 97 -13.25 7.78 1.70
C THR A 97 -14.63 8.10 2.28
N PHE A 98 -14.71 8.63 3.50
CA PHE A 98 -15.96 8.95 4.19
C PHE A 98 -16.26 10.45 4.29
N VAL A 99 -15.22 11.28 4.40
CA VAL A 99 -15.33 12.74 4.49
C VAL A 99 -14.91 13.37 3.16
N SER A 100 -15.69 14.32 2.64
CA SER A 100 -15.25 15.07 1.46
C SER A 100 -14.13 16.03 1.84
N ALA A 101 -12.98 15.91 1.19
CA ALA A 101 -11.88 16.87 1.31
C ALA A 101 -12.06 18.10 0.41
N CYS A 102 -13.14 18.15 -0.37
CA CYS A 102 -13.48 19.31 -1.21
C CYS A 102 -14.04 20.41 -0.32
N ILE A 103 -13.32 21.52 -0.21
CA ILE A 103 -13.73 22.77 0.46
C ILE A 103 -14.19 23.74 -0.63
#